data_AF-A0A970FX01-F1
#
_entry.id   AF-A0A970FX01-F1
#
_cell.length_a   1.000
_cell.length_b   1.000
_cell.length_c   1.000
_cell.angle_alpha   90.00
_cell.angle_beta   90.00
_cell.angle_gamma   90.00
#
_symmetry.space_group_name_H-M   'P 1'
#
loop_
_entity.id
_entity.type
_entity.pdbx_description
1 polymer ?
#
loop_
_entity_poly.entity_id
_entity_poly.type
_entity_poly.pdbx_seq_one_letter_code
_entity_poly.pdbx_strand_id
1 'polypeptide(L)'
;MNREELKKMISLIDDDKLAEAAVSPDQQALRPATRLTVRPAWQKALMAAAVVVLVIAASFVWTKLGPGANPTNTTLPTSMATTEATKVTPKWEELEVFEKYIGGAVINGIEYRSSVRELDENLIETKLGSLRLTGYDIYTDKTYEIGAAFYRIRDIDPECVVAVRYEGYDGYYGSFNSTNTFKTLADLINRLDLPEHLKINNTFIRSVWQGDAQKDLLRWEYYSLPDPGVVWDRLLGRTDIVNEGEAARDKLGWEVLSISIDYAPAGQSNIGIVLFDNGYLTTNILWSLQSFYIGEEEVSAFRDYVLTQGTLEKSIGLDSPAATTIPEQGEVTTRVSAAHSTQGTTKP
;
A
#
# COMPACT_ATOMS: atom_id res chain seq x y z
N MET A 1 -18.82 14.86 -9.60
CA MET A 1 -17.80 13.81 -9.72
C MET A 1 -18.42 12.59 -10.40
N ASN A 2 -17.81 12.08 -11.47
CA ASN A 2 -18.36 10.97 -12.24
C ASN A 2 -18.13 9.64 -11.49
N ARG A 3 -19.07 8.68 -11.60
CA ARG A 3 -18.96 7.32 -11.05
C ARG A 3 -17.64 6.62 -11.46
N GLU A 4 -17.06 6.99 -12.60
CA GLU A 4 -15.77 6.50 -13.08
C GLU A 4 -14.55 7.15 -12.37
N GLU A 5 -14.69 8.35 -11.81
CA GLU A 5 -13.66 8.99 -10.96
C GLU A 5 -13.67 8.39 -9.54
N LEU A 6 -14.87 8.07 -9.02
CA LEU A 6 -15.04 7.27 -7.80
C LEU A 6 -14.42 5.88 -7.97
N LYS A 7 -14.62 5.20 -9.11
CA LYS A 7 -13.97 3.92 -9.42
C LYS A 7 -12.45 4.01 -9.49
N LYS A 8 -11.88 5.15 -9.90
CA LYS A 8 -10.42 5.37 -9.89
C LYS A 8 -9.87 5.63 -8.49
N MET A 9 -10.65 6.22 -7.58
CA MET A 9 -10.30 6.27 -6.15
C MET A 9 -10.47 4.89 -5.47
N ILE A 10 -11.29 4.02 -6.06
CA ILE A 10 -11.61 2.66 -5.60
C ILE A 10 -10.77 1.61 -6.35
N SER A 11 -9.52 1.93 -6.75
CA SER A 11 -8.52 0.86 -6.84
C SER A 11 -8.05 0.58 -5.42
N LEU A 12 -8.65 -0.47 -4.83
CA LEU A 12 -8.34 -1.08 -3.53
C LEU A 12 -6.93 -0.76 -3.04
N ILE A 13 -6.84 0.03 -1.95
CA ILE A 13 -5.63 0.32 -1.17
C ILE A 13 -4.47 0.77 -2.05
N ASP A 14 -4.33 2.08 -2.17
CA ASP A 14 -3.28 2.71 -2.96
C ASP A 14 -1.91 2.50 -2.26
N ASP A 15 -1.29 1.34 -2.51
CA ASP A 15 0.02 0.94 -1.98
C ASP A 15 1.07 2.03 -2.23
N ASP A 16 0.93 2.82 -3.32
CA ASP A 16 1.80 3.95 -3.64
C ASP A 16 1.64 5.10 -2.62
N LYS A 17 0.42 5.37 -2.14
CA LYS A 17 0.16 6.40 -1.11
C LYS A 17 0.63 6.00 0.27
N LEU A 18 0.46 4.73 0.62
CA LEU A 18 1.00 4.19 1.86
C LEU A 18 2.56 4.25 1.80
N ALA A 19 3.17 4.06 0.62
CA ALA A 19 4.62 4.03 0.45
C ALA A 19 5.26 5.42 0.50
N GLU A 20 4.56 6.45 0.02
CA GLU A 20 4.95 7.85 0.16
C GLU A 20 4.99 8.30 1.64
N ALA A 21 4.21 7.66 2.50
CA ALA A 21 4.14 8.01 3.92
C ALA A 21 5.32 7.52 4.77
N ALA A 22 6.05 6.49 4.33
CA ALA A 22 7.15 5.86 5.08
C ALA A 22 8.48 6.63 5.01
N VAL A 23 8.58 7.70 4.20
CA VAL A 23 9.80 8.50 4.07
C VAL A 23 9.71 9.73 4.98
N SER A 24 10.38 9.69 6.14
CA SER A 24 10.54 10.88 7.00
C SER A 24 11.72 11.77 6.54
N PRO A 25 11.61 13.11 6.58
CA PRO A 25 12.67 14.04 6.15
C PRO A 25 13.95 14.05 7.01
N ASP A 26 13.89 13.58 8.26
CA ASP A 26 14.95 13.83 9.26
C ASP A 26 16.19 12.91 9.17
N GLN A 27 16.24 11.96 8.23
CA GLN A 27 17.45 11.15 8.04
C GLN A 27 18.58 11.84 7.24
N GLN A 28 18.40 13.10 6.80
CA GLN A 28 19.42 13.80 6.01
C GLN A 28 20.42 14.64 6.82
N ALA A 29 20.24 14.88 8.12
CA ALA A 29 20.95 15.98 8.79
C ALA A 29 22.12 15.63 9.74
N LEU A 30 22.44 14.38 10.06
CA LEU A 30 23.48 14.07 11.06
C LEU A 30 24.45 12.95 10.65
N ARG A 31 25.57 13.30 10.00
CA ARG A 31 26.83 12.54 10.10
C ARG A 31 28.07 13.47 10.06
N PRO A 32 28.95 13.44 11.08
CA PRO A 32 30.23 14.12 11.06
C PRO A 32 31.29 13.34 10.24
N ALA A 33 32.24 14.09 9.66
CA ALA A 33 33.23 13.62 8.70
C ALA A 33 34.42 12.89 9.35
N THR A 34 34.68 11.62 8.98
CA THR A 34 36.05 11.07 8.93
C THR A 34 36.21 9.89 7.94
N ARG A 35 37.05 10.11 6.93
CA ARG A 35 37.88 9.21 6.08
C ARG A 35 37.35 7.87 5.52
N LEU A 36 36.94 7.96 4.25
CA LEU A 36 37.33 7.18 3.05
C LEU A 36 37.65 5.67 3.19
N THR A 37 36.65 4.85 2.84
CA THR A 37 36.82 3.67 1.96
C THR A 37 35.69 3.67 0.93
N VAL A 38 36.07 3.66 -0.35
CA VAL A 38 35.20 3.81 -1.53
C VAL A 38 34.14 2.70 -1.57
N ARG A 39 32.85 3.08 -1.63
CA ARG A 39 31.72 2.17 -1.92
C ARG A 39 31.09 2.54 -3.28
N PRO A 40 30.72 1.57 -4.12
CA PRO A 40 30.15 1.83 -5.46
C PRO A 40 28.70 2.35 -5.39
N ALA A 41 28.35 3.20 -6.35
CA ALA A 41 27.23 4.14 -6.33
C ALA A 41 25.84 3.59 -6.71
N TRP A 42 25.50 2.33 -6.37
CA TRP A 42 24.23 1.72 -6.77
C TRP A 42 23.17 1.60 -5.65
N GLN A 43 23.50 1.94 -4.41
CA GLN A 43 22.55 1.89 -3.28
C GLN A 43 21.59 3.10 -3.17
N LYS A 44 21.11 3.68 -4.29
CA LYS A 44 20.14 4.79 -4.25
C LYS A 44 18.86 4.58 -5.07
N ALA A 45 18.54 3.35 -5.47
CA ALA A 45 17.30 3.05 -6.18
C ALA A 45 16.59 1.83 -5.56
N LEU A 46 16.03 1.99 -4.36
CA LEU A 46 15.11 1.01 -3.76
C LEU A 46 14.01 1.76 -2.99
N MET A 47 13.19 2.49 -3.75
CA MET A 47 11.86 2.94 -3.37
C MET A 47 11.03 2.91 -4.67
N ALA A 48 9.88 2.24 -4.63
CA ALA A 48 8.90 2.08 -5.72
C ALA A 48 9.23 1.06 -6.85
N ALA A 49 9.11 -0.22 -6.50
CA ALA A 49 8.74 -1.27 -7.45
C ALA A 49 7.39 -1.88 -7.04
N ALA A 50 6.31 -1.11 -7.26
CA ALA A 50 4.97 -1.64 -7.45
C ALA A 50 4.51 -1.29 -8.87
N VAL A 51 3.70 -2.18 -9.45
CA VAL A 51 2.92 -2.06 -10.70
C VAL A 51 3.68 -2.21 -12.02
N VAL A 52 3.58 -3.39 -12.65
CA VAL A 52 2.90 -3.64 -13.96
C VAL A 52 2.82 -5.15 -14.19
N VAL A 53 1.66 -5.79 -14.02
CA VAL A 53 1.09 -6.77 -14.99
C VAL A 53 -0.42 -6.73 -14.86
N LEU A 54 -1.03 -5.79 -15.57
CA LEU A 54 -2.49 -5.75 -15.81
C LEU A 54 -2.73 -5.64 -17.32
N VAL A 55 -2.11 -6.52 -18.10
CA VAL A 55 -2.49 -6.77 -19.50
C VAL A 55 -2.17 -8.24 -19.80
N ILE A 56 -3.06 -8.91 -20.54
CA ILE A 56 -3.02 -10.33 -20.99
C ILE A 56 -3.74 -11.34 -20.05
N ALA A 57 -4.98 -11.03 -19.70
CA ALA A 57 -6.03 -12.06 -19.49
C ALA A 57 -7.41 -11.66 -20.03
N ALA A 58 -7.59 -10.42 -20.51
CA ALA A 58 -8.85 -9.92 -21.06
C ALA A 58 -8.89 -9.83 -22.61
N SER A 59 -7.85 -10.32 -23.31
CA SER A 59 -7.71 -10.09 -24.77
C SER A 59 -8.06 -11.29 -25.66
N PHE A 60 -8.71 -12.33 -25.14
CA PHE A 60 -9.29 -13.38 -25.96
C PHE A 60 -10.67 -13.75 -25.43
N VAL A 61 -11.69 -12.99 -25.83
CA VAL A 61 -13.02 -13.41 -26.35
C VAL A 61 -13.90 -12.16 -26.44
N TRP A 62 -13.84 -11.46 -27.58
CA TRP A 62 -14.94 -11.24 -28.52
C TRP A 62 -14.59 -10.12 -29.50
N THR A 63 -14.22 -10.51 -30.71
CA THR A 63 -14.41 -9.67 -31.90
C THR A 63 -15.73 -10.05 -32.55
N LYS A 64 -16.38 -9.06 -33.18
CA LYS A 64 -17.52 -9.08 -34.14
C LYS A 64 -18.82 -8.46 -33.59
N LEU A 65 -19.03 -7.17 -33.87
CA LEU A 65 -20.00 -6.70 -34.90
C LEU A 65 -20.19 -5.16 -34.85
N GLY A 66 -19.63 -4.48 -35.86
CA GLY A 66 -20.33 -3.49 -36.70
C GLY A 66 -20.67 -2.08 -36.16
N PRO A 67 -20.83 -1.08 -37.05
CA PRO A 67 -20.29 0.26 -36.87
C PRO A 67 -21.34 1.39 -36.73
N GLY A 68 -20.95 2.54 -36.17
CA GLY A 68 -21.70 3.78 -36.37
C GLY A 68 -21.25 4.99 -35.54
N ALA A 69 -20.75 6.00 -36.25
CA ALA A 69 -20.62 7.44 -35.90
C ALA A 69 -19.33 7.95 -35.19
N ASN A 70 -18.51 8.65 -35.98
CA ASN A 70 -17.57 9.72 -35.60
C ASN A 70 -18.21 11.09 -36.00
N PRO A 71 -17.59 12.25 -35.72
CA PRO A 71 -17.10 12.80 -34.45
C PRO A 71 -17.60 14.26 -34.26
N THR A 72 -17.30 14.93 -33.15
CA THR A 72 -17.27 16.41 -33.13
C THR A 72 -16.04 16.90 -32.39
N ASN A 73 -15.18 17.58 -33.14
CA ASN A 73 -13.97 18.24 -32.67
C ASN A 73 -14.31 19.42 -31.76
N THR A 74 -13.63 19.55 -30.64
CA THR A 74 -13.39 20.85 -30.01
C THR A 74 -11.94 20.89 -29.56
N THR A 75 -11.14 21.68 -30.27
CA THR A 75 -9.73 21.96 -29.99
C THR A 75 -9.65 23.26 -29.20
N LEU A 76 -8.93 23.29 -28.08
CA LEU A 76 -8.27 24.46 -27.47
C LEU A 76 -7.03 23.96 -26.65
N PRO A 77 -6.03 24.81 -26.36
CA PRO A 77 -4.66 24.64 -26.87
C PRO A 77 -3.58 24.19 -25.86
N THR A 78 -2.54 23.58 -26.42
CA THR A 78 -1.09 23.54 -26.12
C THR A 78 -0.54 23.86 -24.71
N SER A 79 0.26 22.87 -24.24
CA SER A 79 1.50 22.97 -23.45
C SER A 79 1.43 23.12 -21.93
N MET A 80 1.50 21.97 -21.26
CA MET A 80 2.52 21.74 -20.23
C MET A 80 3.23 20.44 -20.63
N ALA A 81 4.46 20.53 -21.13
CA ALA A 81 5.32 19.38 -21.30
C ALA A 81 5.70 18.87 -19.91
N THR A 82 4.87 17.99 -19.34
CA THR A 82 5.31 17.14 -18.23
C THR A 82 6.44 16.30 -18.80
N THR A 83 7.64 16.52 -18.32
CA THR A 83 8.76 15.63 -18.59
C THR A 83 8.44 14.35 -17.82
N GLU A 84 7.64 13.46 -18.40
CA GLU A 84 7.50 12.10 -17.89
C GLU A 84 8.90 11.51 -17.93
N ALA A 85 9.51 11.38 -16.75
CA ALA A 85 10.71 10.59 -16.60
C ALA A 85 10.36 9.19 -17.13
N THR A 86 10.86 8.85 -18.31
CA THR A 86 10.64 7.54 -18.91
C THR A 86 11.30 6.53 -17.97
N LYS A 87 10.51 5.85 -17.12
CA LYS A 87 11.00 4.81 -16.23
C LYS A 87 11.51 3.69 -17.13
N VAL A 88 12.83 3.56 -17.22
CA VAL A 88 13.48 2.53 -18.04
C VAL A 88 13.19 1.18 -17.37
N THR A 89 12.47 0.30 -18.05
CA THR A 89 12.26 -1.07 -17.57
C THR A 89 13.62 -1.78 -17.50
N PRO A 90 13.95 -2.49 -16.41
CA PRO A 90 15.20 -3.24 -16.33
C PRO A 90 15.26 -4.31 -17.41
N LYS A 91 16.47 -4.58 -17.92
CA LYS A 91 16.69 -5.70 -18.84
C LYS A 91 16.64 -7.03 -18.09
N TRP A 92 16.39 -8.12 -18.82
CA TRP A 92 16.33 -9.45 -18.24
C TRP A 92 17.56 -9.78 -17.39
N GLU A 93 18.77 -9.46 -17.83
CA GLU A 93 20.00 -9.74 -17.10
C GLU A 93 20.15 -8.95 -15.80
N GLU A 94 19.44 -7.82 -15.68
CA GLU A 94 19.46 -6.91 -14.53
C GLU A 94 18.43 -7.30 -13.45
N LEU A 95 17.47 -8.17 -13.79
CA LEU A 95 16.44 -8.65 -12.87
C LEU A 95 16.98 -9.72 -11.91
N GLU A 96 16.52 -9.69 -10.67
CA GLU A 96 16.72 -10.77 -9.70
C GLU A 96 15.89 -12.02 -10.08
N VAL A 97 16.23 -13.19 -9.51
CA VAL A 97 15.58 -14.46 -9.89
C VAL A 97 14.06 -14.43 -9.69
N PHE A 98 13.59 -13.82 -8.61
CA PHE A 98 12.16 -13.71 -8.30
C PHE A 98 11.42 -12.70 -9.19
N GLU A 99 12.14 -11.76 -9.81
CA GLU A 99 11.59 -10.81 -10.80
C GLU A 99 11.57 -11.41 -12.21
N LYS A 100 12.52 -12.30 -12.51
CA LYS A 100 12.58 -13.05 -13.76
C LYS A 100 11.42 -14.01 -13.90
N TYR A 101 11.15 -14.79 -12.86
CA TYR A 101 10.24 -15.94 -12.92
C TYR A 101 8.99 -15.73 -12.06
N ILE A 102 8.14 -14.80 -12.49
CA ILE A 102 6.91 -14.38 -11.80
C ILE A 102 5.68 -15.23 -12.15
N GLY A 103 5.75 -16.09 -13.17
CA GLY A 103 4.65 -16.92 -13.65
C GLY A 103 4.85 -18.41 -13.41
N GLY A 104 3.78 -19.20 -13.60
CA GLY A 104 3.86 -20.66 -13.63
C GLY A 104 3.90 -21.36 -12.27
N ALA A 105 3.75 -20.63 -11.15
CA ALA A 105 3.64 -21.20 -9.80
C ALA A 105 2.25 -21.82 -9.57
N VAL A 106 1.89 -22.85 -10.34
CA VAL A 106 0.57 -23.51 -10.27
C VAL A 106 0.62 -24.70 -9.33
N ILE A 107 -0.09 -24.61 -8.20
CA ILE A 107 -0.21 -25.67 -7.19
C ILE A 107 -1.68 -26.08 -7.11
N ASN A 108 -1.97 -27.37 -7.32
CA ASN A 108 -3.34 -27.91 -7.31
C ASN A 108 -4.33 -27.14 -8.23
N GLY A 109 -3.84 -26.63 -9.36
CA GLY A 109 -4.64 -25.86 -10.33
C GLY A 109 -4.84 -24.39 -9.97
N ILE A 110 -4.21 -23.88 -8.90
CA ILE A 110 -4.26 -22.49 -8.48
C ILE A 110 -2.92 -21.82 -8.79
N GLU A 111 -2.94 -20.68 -9.46
CA GLU A 111 -1.74 -19.86 -9.69
C GLU A 111 -1.42 -19.02 -8.45
N TYR A 112 -0.26 -19.27 -7.86
CA TYR A 112 0.27 -18.47 -6.77
C TYR A 112 1.04 -17.26 -7.34
N ARG A 113 0.94 -16.13 -6.66
CA ARG A 113 1.68 -14.92 -6.99
C ARG A 113 3.01 -14.91 -6.26
N SER A 114 4.09 -14.66 -7.00
CA SER A 114 5.44 -14.55 -6.43
C SER A 114 5.60 -13.29 -5.62
N SER A 115 6.37 -13.39 -4.54
CA SER A 115 6.81 -12.28 -3.72
C SER A 115 8.25 -11.87 -4.07
N VAL A 116 8.59 -10.63 -3.75
CA VAL A 116 9.94 -10.06 -3.93
C VAL A 116 10.83 -10.19 -2.69
N ARG A 117 10.32 -10.78 -1.60
CA ARG A 117 11.02 -10.84 -0.32
C ARG A 117 11.54 -12.25 -0.03
N GLU A 118 12.83 -12.34 0.26
CA GLU A 118 13.45 -13.55 0.78
C GLU A 118 12.98 -13.81 2.23
N LEU A 119 12.67 -15.06 2.52
CA LEU A 119 12.22 -15.57 3.81
C LEU A 119 13.41 -16.13 4.60
N ASP A 120 13.35 -16.00 5.93
CA ASP A 120 14.32 -16.65 6.81
C ASP A 120 14.18 -18.17 6.67
N GLU A 121 15.30 -18.86 6.42
CA GLU A 121 15.38 -20.31 6.33
C GLU A 121 14.84 -21.00 7.60
N ASN A 122 14.92 -20.35 8.76
CA ASN A 122 14.37 -20.86 10.02
C ASN A 122 12.84 -21.01 10.01
N LEU A 123 12.13 -20.34 9.10
CA LEU A 123 10.67 -20.48 8.93
C LEU A 123 10.31 -21.64 7.99
N ILE A 124 11.28 -22.20 7.26
CA ILE A 124 11.03 -23.17 6.21
C ILE A 124 11.04 -24.58 6.79
N GLU A 125 9.99 -25.34 6.47
CA GLU A 125 9.82 -26.71 6.93
C GLU A 125 9.98 -27.72 5.77
N THR A 126 8.95 -28.54 5.55
CA THR A 126 9.04 -29.69 4.65
C THR A 126 8.82 -29.26 3.19
N LYS A 127 9.59 -29.85 2.28
CA LYS A 127 9.35 -29.75 0.84
C LYS A 127 8.01 -30.41 0.49
N LEU A 128 7.12 -29.64 -0.14
CA LEU A 128 5.79 -30.09 -0.54
C LEU A 128 5.75 -30.59 -2.00
N GLY A 129 6.62 -30.06 -2.85
CA GLY A 129 6.69 -30.49 -4.24
C GLY A 129 7.67 -29.71 -5.11
N SER A 130 7.49 -29.83 -6.42
CA SER A 130 8.29 -29.15 -7.44
C SER A 130 7.40 -28.42 -8.44
N LEU A 131 7.93 -27.32 -8.99
CA LEU A 131 7.25 -26.41 -9.91
C LEU A 131 8.12 -26.19 -11.15
N ARG A 132 7.47 -25.75 -12.24
CA ARG A 132 8.14 -25.16 -13.40
C ARG A 132 7.66 -23.71 -13.50
N LEU A 133 8.55 -22.78 -13.21
CA LEU A 133 8.24 -21.35 -13.23
C LEU A 133 8.64 -20.76 -14.58
N THR A 134 7.95 -19.70 -14.98
CA THR A 134 8.13 -19.05 -16.27
C THR A 134 8.30 -17.55 -16.12
N GLY A 135 8.99 -16.96 -17.10
CA GLY A 135 9.26 -15.54 -17.17
C GLY A 135 9.35 -15.05 -18.60
N TYR A 136 8.99 -13.80 -18.85
CA TYR A 136 8.95 -13.23 -20.19
C TYR A 136 9.88 -12.01 -20.29
N ASP A 137 10.81 -12.07 -21.24
CA ASP A 137 11.70 -10.97 -21.58
C ASP A 137 11.10 -10.13 -22.71
N ILE A 138 10.62 -8.94 -22.34
CA ILE A 138 9.97 -7.99 -23.25
C ILE A 138 10.91 -7.47 -24.35
N TYR A 139 12.23 -7.49 -24.13
CA TYR A 139 13.20 -6.93 -25.07
C TYR A 139 13.58 -7.91 -26.16
N THR A 140 13.57 -9.20 -25.85
CA THR A 140 13.91 -10.27 -26.81
C THR A 140 12.70 -11.08 -27.29
N ASP A 141 11.50 -10.83 -26.75
CA ASP A 141 10.28 -11.59 -27.03
C ASP A 141 10.48 -13.09 -26.78
N LYS A 142 11.11 -13.40 -25.63
CA LYS A 142 11.43 -14.79 -25.23
C LYS A 142 10.80 -15.13 -23.90
N THR A 143 10.25 -16.34 -23.84
CA THR A 143 9.85 -16.97 -22.57
C THR A 143 10.96 -17.88 -22.09
N TYR A 144 11.35 -17.69 -20.83
CA TYR A 144 12.30 -18.54 -20.12
C TYR A 144 11.57 -19.40 -19.09
N GLU A 145 12.16 -20.54 -18.75
CA GLU A 145 11.65 -21.44 -17.72
C GLU A 145 12.75 -21.85 -16.75
N ILE A 146 12.35 -22.14 -15.52
CA ILE A 146 13.25 -22.65 -14.48
C ILE A 146 12.54 -23.71 -13.63
N GLY A 147 13.29 -24.71 -13.17
CA GLY A 147 12.80 -25.62 -12.14
C GLY A 147 12.73 -24.91 -10.79
N ALA A 148 11.79 -25.32 -9.94
CA ALA A 148 11.73 -24.86 -8.56
C ALA A 148 11.17 -25.96 -7.64
N ALA A 149 11.34 -25.76 -6.34
CA ALA A 149 10.68 -26.53 -5.29
C ALA A 149 9.89 -25.59 -4.40
N PHE A 150 8.77 -26.08 -3.86
CA PHE A 150 7.98 -25.33 -2.88
C PHE A 150 7.86 -26.08 -1.57
N TYR A 151 7.76 -25.32 -0.49
CA TYR A 151 7.94 -25.75 0.88
C TYR A 151 6.85 -25.15 1.77
N ARG A 152 6.55 -25.87 2.85
CA ARG A 152 5.72 -25.36 3.93
C ARG A 152 6.49 -24.27 4.70
N ILE A 153 5.78 -23.21 5.07
CA ILE A 153 6.24 -22.21 6.04
C ILE A 153 5.63 -22.58 7.38
N ARG A 154 6.41 -22.53 8.47
CA ARG A 154 5.97 -22.85 9.82
C ARG A 154 4.68 -22.11 10.16
N ASP A 155 3.72 -22.84 10.75
CA ASP A 155 2.44 -22.36 11.26
C ASP A 155 1.50 -21.65 10.25
N ILE A 156 1.92 -21.49 8.99
CA ILE A 156 1.10 -20.94 7.89
C ILE A 156 0.48 -22.08 7.07
N ASP A 157 -0.78 -21.91 6.69
CA ASP A 157 -1.47 -22.84 5.80
C ASP A 157 -0.86 -22.78 4.38
N PRO A 158 -0.36 -23.90 3.83
CA PRO A 158 0.21 -23.93 2.48
C PRO A 158 -0.80 -23.64 1.37
N GLU A 159 -2.11 -23.66 1.64
CA GLU A 159 -3.12 -23.16 0.69
C GLU A 159 -3.14 -21.62 0.58
N CYS A 160 -2.57 -20.94 1.57
CA CYS A 160 -2.47 -19.48 1.62
C CYS A 160 -1.12 -19.00 1.07
N VAL A 161 -0.02 -19.50 1.65
CA VAL A 161 1.34 -19.08 1.31
C VAL A 161 2.29 -20.27 1.36
N VAL A 162 3.16 -20.38 0.37
CA VAL A 162 4.26 -21.33 0.34
C VAL A 162 5.58 -20.59 0.14
N ALA A 163 6.67 -21.22 0.54
CA ALA A 163 8.00 -20.77 0.19
C ALA A 163 8.47 -21.46 -1.09
N VAL A 164 9.12 -20.74 -1.99
CA VAL A 164 9.63 -21.23 -3.27
C VAL A 164 11.15 -21.05 -3.30
N ARG A 165 11.86 -22.11 -3.69
CA ARG A 165 13.30 -22.09 -3.98
C ARG A 165 13.53 -22.42 -5.44
N TYR A 166 14.22 -21.53 -6.13
CA TYR A 166 14.55 -21.65 -7.56
C TYR A 166 15.75 -22.59 -7.75
N GLU A 167 15.71 -23.42 -8.79
CA GLU A 167 16.80 -24.36 -9.10
C GLU A 167 18.09 -23.60 -9.43
N GLY A 168 19.19 -23.93 -8.73
CA GLY A 168 20.48 -23.27 -8.92
C GLY A 168 20.61 -21.92 -8.21
N TYR A 169 19.63 -21.53 -7.40
CA TYR A 169 19.68 -20.34 -6.56
C TYR A 169 19.50 -20.71 -5.09
N ASP A 170 20.10 -19.90 -4.22
CA ASP A 170 19.89 -19.95 -2.79
C ASP A 170 18.73 -19.03 -2.39
N GLY A 171 18.27 -19.18 -1.14
CA GLY A 171 17.15 -18.43 -0.59
C GLY A 171 15.78 -19.05 -0.88
N TYR A 172 14.79 -18.56 -0.13
CA TYR A 172 13.39 -18.96 -0.23
C TYR A 172 12.54 -17.70 -0.39
N TYR A 173 11.58 -17.71 -1.29
CA TYR A 173 10.74 -16.55 -1.58
C TYR A 173 9.28 -16.90 -1.35
N GLY A 174 8.52 -15.99 -0.76
CA GLY A 174 7.09 -16.18 -0.57
C GLY A 174 6.36 -16.31 -1.90
N SER A 175 5.36 -17.17 -1.96
CA SER A 175 4.37 -17.21 -3.03
C SER A 175 3.01 -17.43 -2.42
N PHE A 176 2.01 -16.64 -2.81
CA PHE A 176 0.72 -16.63 -2.13
C PHE A 176 -0.46 -16.81 -3.06
N ASN A 177 -1.54 -17.39 -2.54
CA ASN A 177 -2.79 -17.62 -3.24
C ASN A 177 -3.73 -16.42 -3.04
N SER A 178 -3.82 -15.55 -4.05
CA SER A 178 -4.73 -14.38 -4.01
C SER A 178 -6.21 -14.74 -4.19
N THR A 179 -6.52 -16.01 -4.46
CA THR A 179 -7.89 -16.51 -4.60
C THR A 179 -8.42 -17.19 -3.34
N ASN A 180 -7.60 -17.27 -2.27
CA ASN A 180 -8.00 -17.94 -1.04
C ASN A 180 -9.17 -17.20 -0.37
N THR A 181 -10.15 -17.96 0.11
CA THR A 181 -11.32 -17.42 0.81
C THR A 181 -11.22 -17.78 2.28
N PHE A 182 -11.12 -16.78 3.14
CA PHE A 182 -11.24 -16.94 4.58
C PHE A 182 -12.70 -16.86 4.99
N LYS A 183 -13.20 -17.78 5.82
CA LYS A 183 -14.62 -17.80 6.22
C LYS A 183 -14.96 -16.78 7.29
N THR A 184 -14.02 -16.54 8.20
CA THR A 184 -14.18 -15.68 9.37
C THR A 184 -12.89 -14.93 9.65
N LEU A 185 -12.94 -13.94 10.55
CA LEU A 185 -11.74 -13.24 11.00
C LEU A 185 -10.77 -14.21 11.69
N ALA A 186 -11.27 -15.19 12.47
CA ALA A 186 -10.46 -16.28 13.03
C ALA A 186 -9.70 -17.04 11.93
N ASP A 187 -10.40 -17.35 10.83
CA ASP A 187 -9.83 -18.13 9.73
C ASP A 187 -8.69 -17.39 9.05
N LEU A 188 -8.85 -16.08 8.83
CA LEU A 188 -7.79 -15.20 8.32
C LEU A 188 -6.59 -15.16 9.28
N ILE A 189 -6.85 -14.92 10.56
CA ILE A 189 -5.80 -14.79 11.60
C ILE A 189 -5.00 -16.08 11.74
N ASN A 190 -5.70 -17.21 11.87
CA ASN A 190 -5.07 -18.49 12.20
C ASN A 190 -4.37 -19.13 10.99
N ARG A 191 -4.95 -19.06 9.79
CA ARG A 191 -4.34 -19.68 8.60
C ARG A 191 -3.09 -18.95 8.12
N LEU A 192 -2.94 -17.68 8.46
CA LEU A 192 -1.79 -16.85 8.12
C LEU A 192 -0.83 -16.62 9.29
N ASP A 193 -1.12 -17.20 10.46
CA ASP A 193 -0.42 -16.93 11.72
C ASP A 193 -0.11 -15.44 11.92
N LEU A 194 -1.15 -14.61 11.76
CA LEU A 194 -1.00 -13.15 11.80
C LEU A 194 -0.38 -12.64 13.12
N PRO A 195 -0.62 -13.22 14.32
CA PRO A 195 0.01 -12.73 15.55
C PRO A 195 1.54 -12.75 15.52
N GLU A 196 2.15 -13.71 14.82
CA GLU A 196 3.61 -13.83 14.70
C GLU A 196 4.15 -13.02 13.50
N HIS A 197 3.36 -12.88 12.43
CA HIS A 197 3.87 -12.40 11.14
C HIS A 197 3.34 -11.04 10.66
N LEU A 198 2.24 -10.54 11.23
CA LEU A 198 1.67 -9.25 10.88
C LEU A 198 2.39 -8.14 11.66
N LYS A 199 2.99 -7.20 10.93
CA LYS A 199 3.61 -6.02 11.52
C LYS A 199 2.71 -4.80 11.30
N ILE A 200 2.32 -4.16 12.39
CA ILE A 200 1.62 -2.87 12.36
C ILE A 200 2.67 -1.77 12.31
N ASN A 201 2.68 -0.96 11.24
CA ASN A 201 3.73 0.02 10.97
C ASN A 201 3.65 1.30 11.81
N ASN A 202 2.70 1.36 12.76
CA ASN A 202 2.39 2.54 13.58
C ASN A 202 2.08 3.81 12.76
N THR A 203 1.49 3.62 11.58
CA THR A 203 1.00 4.69 10.71
C THR A 203 -0.49 4.54 10.55
N PHE A 204 -1.24 5.45 11.18
CA PHE A 204 -2.69 5.51 11.14
C PHE A 204 -3.12 6.73 10.33
N ILE A 205 -3.87 6.53 9.26
CA ILE A 205 -4.24 7.57 8.30
C ILE A 205 -5.72 7.83 8.42
N ARG A 206 -6.09 8.99 8.94
CA ARG A 206 -7.46 9.45 8.94
C ARG A 206 -7.77 10.18 7.64
N SER A 207 -8.80 9.70 6.95
CA SER A 207 -9.38 10.36 5.79
C SER A 207 -10.42 11.39 6.25
N VAL A 208 -10.20 12.66 5.91
CA VAL A 208 -11.09 13.78 6.26
C VAL A 208 -11.87 14.19 5.02
N TRP A 209 -13.20 14.06 5.08
CA TRP A 209 -14.08 14.33 3.95
C TRP A 209 -14.77 15.70 4.09
N GLN A 210 -15.03 16.38 2.97
CA GLN A 210 -15.69 17.68 2.92
C GLN A 210 -17.21 17.54 2.75
N GLY A 211 -17.96 17.95 3.78
CA GLY A 211 -19.42 18.06 3.77
C GLY A 211 -20.17 16.72 3.73
N ASP A 212 -21.46 16.75 4.07
CA ASP A 212 -22.27 15.52 4.15
C ASP A 212 -22.75 15.01 2.78
N ALA A 213 -22.82 15.90 1.77
CA ALA A 213 -23.50 15.63 0.49
C ALA A 213 -22.57 15.43 -0.72
N GLN A 214 -21.38 16.05 -0.74
CA GLN A 214 -20.42 15.95 -1.85
C GLN A 214 -19.21 15.05 -1.52
N LYS A 215 -18.82 14.97 -0.23
CA LYS A 215 -17.81 14.05 0.30
C LYS A 215 -16.55 13.95 -0.56
N ASP A 216 -16.03 15.11 -0.98
CA ASP A 216 -14.71 15.19 -1.59
C ASP A 216 -13.65 15.00 -0.49
N LEU A 217 -12.57 14.27 -0.78
CA LEU A 217 -11.49 14.06 0.18
C LEU A 217 -10.73 15.36 0.39
N LEU A 218 -10.79 15.90 1.61
CA LEU A 218 -10.19 17.19 1.95
C LEU A 218 -8.71 17.05 2.28
N ARG A 219 -8.38 16.09 3.14
CA ARG A 219 -7.01 15.83 3.61
C ARG A 219 -6.86 14.45 4.23
N TRP A 220 -5.61 14.02 4.34
CA TRP A 220 -5.16 12.92 5.17
C TRP A 220 -4.43 13.42 6.39
N GLU A 221 -4.77 12.89 7.55
CA GLU A 221 -4.07 13.14 8.82
C GLU A 221 -3.37 11.85 9.26
N TYR A 222 -2.07 11.93 9.53
CA TYR A 222 -1.25 10.78 9.87
C TYR A 222 -0.95 10.81 11.35
N TYR A 223 -1.27 9.72 12.05
CA TYR A 223 -1.09 9.55 13.48
C TYR A 223 -0.14 8.40 13.77
N SER A 224 0.61 8.55 14.86
CA SER A 224 1.30 7.46 15.55
C SER A 224 0.65 7.23 16.92
N LEU A 225 0.68 5.99 17.40
CA LEU A 225 0.23 5.62 18.74
C LEU A 225 1.42 5.29 19.64
N PRO A 226 1.32 5.52 20.96
CA PRO A 226 2.29 5.01 21.93
C PRO A 226 2.39 3.48 21.94
N ASP A 227 1.26 2.81 21.71
CA ASP A 227 1.15 1.36 21.61
C ASP A 227 0.27 0.97 20.40
N PRO A 228 0.85 0.58 19.26
CA PRO A 228 0.09 0.10 18.11
C PRO A 228 -0.53 -1.30 18.34
N GLY A 229 -0.12 -2.03 19.40
CA GLY A 229 -0.65 -3.36 19.74
C GLY A 229 -2.16 -3.35 20.02
N VAL A 230 -2.72 -2.20 20.40
CA VAL A 230 -4.16 -1.99 20.63
C VAL A 230 -5.04 -2.39 19.43
N VAL A 231 -4.49 -2.44 18.21
CA VAL A 231 -5.19 -2.96 17.02
C VAL A 231 -5.63 -4.41 17.22
N TRP A 232 -4.79 -5.23 17.86
CA TRP A 232 -5.13 -6.62 18.15
C TRP A 232 -6.34 -6.71 19.07
N ASP A 233 -6.30 -5.97 20.17
CA ASP A 233 -7.35 -6.03 21.19
C ASP A 233 -8.68 -5.48 20.69
N ARG A 234 -8.66 -4.36 19.95
CA ARG A 234 -9.87 -3.62 19.58
C ARG A 234 -10.46 -3.99 18.23
N LEU A 235 -9.65 -4.43 17.27
CA LEU A 235 -10.11 -4.71 15.92
C LEU A 235 -10.05 -6.20 15.57
N LEU A 236 -9.01 -6.90 16.02
CA LEU A 236 -8.75 -8.28 15.62
C LEU A 236 -9.15 -9.31 16.69
N GLY A 237 -9.62 -8.87 17.86
CA GLY A 237 -9.99 -9.75 18.98
C GLY A 237 -11.33 -10.47 18.81
N ARG A 238 -12.22 -9.98 17.94
CA ARG A 238 -13.53 -10.61 17.66
C ARG A 238 -13.45 -11.58 16.49
N THR A 239 -13.11 -12.81 16.80
CA THR A 239 -12.70 -13.80 15.80
C THR A 239 -13.88 -14.50 15.10
N ASP A 240 -15.10 -14.40 15.62
CA ASP A 240 -16.31 -15.06 15.07
C ASP A 240 -16.96 -14.32 13.89
N ILE A 241 -16.44 -13.16 13.50
CA ILE A 241 -17.01 -12.31 12.44
C ILE A 241 -16.84 -12.98 11.08
N VAL A 242 -17.95 -13.12 10.35
CA VAL A 242 -17.98 -13.68 9.00
C VAL A 242 -17.28 -12.73 8.02
N ASN A 243 -16.50 -13.32 7.12
CA ASN A 243 -15.94 -12.59 6.00
C ASN A 243 -16.96 -12.50 4.86
N GLU A 244 -17.36 -11.28 4.52
CA GLU A 244 -18.21 -11.00 3.36
C GLU A 244 -17.41 -10.80 2.05
N GLY A 245 -16.09 -10.61 2.18
CA GLY A 245 -15.15 -10.41 1.08
C GLY A 245 -15.61 -9.38 0.06
N GLU A 246 -15.57 -9.78 -1.22
CA GLU A 246 -15.97 -9.00 -2.39
C GLU A 246 -17.45 -8.57 -2.36
N ALA A 247 -18.34 -9.36 -1.76
CA ALA A 247 -19.77 -9.07 -1.72
C ALA A 247 -20.13 -7.86 -0.84
N ALA A 248 -19.23 -7.44 0.04
CA ALA A 248 -19.40 -6.23 0.83
C ALA A 248 -19.05 -4.95 0.05
N ARG A 249 -18.41 -5.02 -1.12
CA ARG A 249 -17.86 -3.83 -1.80
C ARG A 249 -18.88 -2.72 -2.02
N ASP A 250 -20.07 -3.07 -2.48
CA ASP A 250 -21.14 -2.09 -2.74
C ASP A 250 -21.82 -1.57 -1.46
N LYS A 251 -21.50 -2.18 -0.31
CA LYS A 251 -22.01 -1.79 1.02
C LYS A 251 -21.02 -0.92 1.78
N LEU A 252 -19.76 -0.85 1.38
CA LEU A 252 -18.74 -0.11 2.12
C LEU A 252 -19.12 1.37 2.19
N GLY A 253 -18.99 1.94 3.38
CA GLY A 253 -19.22 3.35 3.62
C GLY A 253 -18.02 4.20 3.20
N TRP A 254 -17.76 5.25 3.96
CA TRP A 254 -16.62 6.13 3.75
C TRP A 254 -15.47 5.68 4.62
N GLU A 255 -14.27 5.59 4.03
CA GLU A 255 -13.07 5.31 4.80
C GLU A 255 -12.88 6.40 5.87
N VAL A 256 -12.78 6.00 7.13
CA VAL A 256 -12.54 6.93 8.25
C VAL A 256 -11.13 6.79 8.82
N LEU A 257 -10.51 5.63 8.63
CA LEU A 257 -9.18 5.34 9.13
C LEU A 257 -8.55 4.19 8.33
N SER A 258 -7.27 4.30 8.00
CA SER A 258 -6.46 3.23 7.42
C SER A 258 -5.23 3.00 8.29
N ILE A 259 -4.77 1.76 8.36
CA ILE A 259 -3.64 1.32 9.19
C ILE A 259 -2.65 0.62 8.26
N SER A 260 -1.43 1.14 8.17
CA SER A 260 -0.36 0.50 7.39
C SER A 260 0.13 -0.75 8.11
N ILE A 261 0.16 -1.87 7.37
CA ILE A 261 0.60 -3.18 7.84
C ILE A 261 1.55 -3.84 6.83
N ASP A 262 2.47 -4.66 7.32
CA ASP A 262 3.29 -5.57 6.52
C ASP A 262 2.94 -7.02 6.85
N TYR A 263 2.99 -7.90 5.85
CA TYR A 263 2.90 -9.34 6.00
C TYR A 263 4.07 -10.01 5.24
N ALA A 264 5.16 -10.25 5.98
CA ALA A 264 6.43 -10.69 5.43
C ALA A 264 6.41 -12.06 4.73
N PRO A 265 5.62 -13.08 5.15
CA PRO A 265 5.56 -14.37 4.47
C PRO A 265 5.10 -14.30 3.01
N ALA A 266 4.18 -13.38 2.69
CA ALA A 266 3.79 -13.07 1.31
C ALA A 266 4.64 -11.94 0.69
N GLY A 267 5.63 -11.43 1.44
CA GLY A 267 6.42 -10.22 1.17
C GLY A 267 5.60 -9.01 0.75
N GLN A 268 4.40 -8.90 1.33
CA GLN A 268 3.56 -7.72 1.19
C GLN A 268 4.02 -6.72 2.23
N SER A 269 4.43 -5.54 1.77
CA SER A 269 4.74 -4.43 2.65
C SER A 269 3.70 -3.37 2.39
N ASN A 270 3.36 -2.64 3.45
CA ASN A 270 2.63 -1.40 3.33
C ASN A 270 1.25 -1.58 2.65
N ILE A 271 0.60 -2.69 2.99
CA ILE A 271 -0.80 -2.98 2.72
C ILE A 271 -1.66 -2.39 3.86
N GLY A 272 -2.99 -2.56 3.82
CA GLY A 272 -3.90 -1.83 4.70
C GLY A 272 -4.85 -2.69 5.52
N ILE A 273 -5.14 -2.25 6.74
CA ILE A 273 -6.43 -2.47 7.42
C ILE A 273 -7.21 -1.17 7.34
N VAL A 274 -8.40 -1.19 6.75
CA VAL A 274 -9.20 0.01 6.46
C VAL A 274 -10.53 -0.07 7.19
N LEU A 275 -10.90 1.01 7.88
CA LEU A 275 -12.15 1.14 8.62
C LEU A 275 -13.10 2.11 7.91
N PHE A 276 -14.36 1.74 7.84
CA PHE A 276 -15.42 2.50 7.21
C PHE A 276 -16.45 2.99 8.23
N ASP A 277 -16.98 4.20 8.02
CA ASP A 277 -17.95 4.86 8.93
C ASP A 277 -19.16 3.99 9.27
N ASN A 278 -19.56 3.11 8.35
CA ASN A 278 -20.66 2.18 8.52
C ASN A 278 -20.29 0.85 9.20
N GLY A 279 -19.15 0.76 9.88
CA GLY A 279 -18.82 -0.36 10.76
C GLY A 279 -18.04 -1.52 10.12
N TYR A 280 -17.57 -1.35 8.87
CA TYR A 280 -16.75 -2.36 8.21
C TYR A 280 -15.26 -2.15 8.50
N LEU A 281 -14.56 -3.27 8.69
CA LEU A 281 -13.11 -3.42 8.60
C LEU A 281 -12.79 -4.21 7.34
N THR A 282 -11.86 -3.72 6.52
CA THR A 282 -11.35 -4.48 5.38
C THR A 282 -9.83 -4.57 5.38
N THR A 283 -9.30 -5.56 4.66
CA THR A 283 -7.86 -5.65 4.39
C THR A 283 -7.59 -6.25 3.01
N ASN A 284 -6.44 -5.94 2.44
CA ASN A 284 -5.92 -6.51 1.19
C ASN A 284 -4.75 -7.49 1.41
N ILE A 285 -4.64 -8.11 2.59
CA ILE A 285 -3.71 -9.24 2.78
C ILE A 285 -3.96 -10.29 1.68
N LEU A 286 -2.88 -10.78 1.06
CA LEU A 286 -2.87 -11.63 -0.13
C LEU A 286 -3.52 -11.02 -1.39
N TRP A 287 -3.62 -9.68 -1.48
CA TRP A 287 -4.22 -8.94 -2.62
C TRP A 287 -5.70 -9.27 -2.87
N SER A 288 -6.38 -9.68 -1.81
CA SER A 288 -7.78 -10.07 -1.86
C SER A 288 -8.56 -9.20 -0.88
N LEU A 289 -9.71 -8.66 -1.31
CA LEU A 289 -10.55 -7.88 -0.40
C LEU A 289 -11.19 -8.83 0.62
N GLN A 290 -10.73 -8.72 1.87
CA GLN A 290 -11.34 -9.36 3.02
C GLN A 290 -12.17 -8.31 3.77
N SER A 291 -13.44 -8.59 4.04
CA SER A 291 -14.38 -7.59 4.58
C SER A 291 -15.16 -8.16 5.76
N PHE A 292 -15.09 -7.48 6.90
CA PHE A 292 -15.67 -7.91 8.17
C PHE A 292 -16.52 -6.79 8.75
N TYR A 293 -17.80 -7.06 9.04
CA TYR A 293 -18.64 -6.10 9.76
C TYR A 293 -18.38 -6.20 11.26
N ILE A 294 -17.63 -5.23 11.82
CA ILE A 294 -17.25 -5.21 13.24
C ILE A 294 -18.18 -4.33 14.09
N GLY A 295 -18.98 -3.46 13.43
CA GLY A 295 -19.97 -2.58 14.04
C GLY A 295 -19.56 -1.10 13.98
N GLU A 296 -20.54 -0.22 13.76
CA GLU A 296 -20.34 1.24 13.63
C GLU A 296 -19.75 1.86 14.91
N GLU A 297 -20.21 1.38 16.07
CA GLU A 297 -19.74 1.82 17.39
C GLU A 297 -18.26 1.45 17.59
N GLU A 298 -17.85 0.25 17.20
CA GLU A 298 -16.46 -0.22 17.35
C GLU A 298 -15.50 0.56 16.45
N VAL A 299 -15.87 0.78 15.18
CA VAL A 299 -15.08 1.63 14.27
C VAL A 299 -14.95 3.05 14.81
N SER A 300 -16.06 3.64 15.26
CA SER A 300 -16.07 5.00 15.80
C SER A 300 -15.21 5.10 17.06
N ALA A 301 -15.35 4.14 17.99
CA ALA A 301 -14.58 4.10 19.22
C ALA A 301 -13.06 3.94 18.95
N PHE A 302 -12.68 3.11 17.98
CA PHE A 302 -11.27 2.97 17.61
C PHE A 302 -10.70 4.22 16.95
N ARG A 303 -11.45 4.82 16.01
CA ARG A 303 -11.07 6.10 15.39
C ARG A 303 -10.86 7.17 16.45
N ASP A 304 -11.81 7.34 17.36
CA ASP A 304 -11.76 8.38 18.38
C ASP A 304 -10.62 8.12 19.39
N TYR A 305 -10.31 6.86 19.66
CA TYR A 305 -9.12 6.47 20.43
C TYR A 305 -7.83 6.94 19.74
N VAL A 306 -7.67 6.70 18.43
CA VAL A 306 -6.50 7.16 17.67
C VAL A 306 -6.37 8.68 17.71
N LEU A 307 -7.47 9.40 17.57
CA LEU A 307 -7.47 10.87 17.59
C LEU A 307 -7.18 11.46 18.97
N THR A 308 -7.54 10.75 20.03
CA THR A 308 -7.36 11.23 21.41
C THR A 308 -6.01 10.84 22.00
N GLN A 309 -5.52 9.64 21.68
CA GLN A 309 -4.29 9.07 22.26
C GLN A 309 -3.09 9.14 21.31
N GLY A 310 -3.32 9.37 20.02
CA GLY A 310 -2.27 9.44 19.02
C GLY A 310 -1.64 10.82 18.90
N THR A 311 -0.41 10.83 18.40
CA THR A 311 0.30 12.06 18.02
C THR A 311 0.05 12.31 16.54
N LEU A 312 -0.46 13.49 16.19
CA LEU A 312 -0.57 13.92 14.78
C LEU A 312 0.83 14.23 14.25
N GLU A 313 1.32 13.41 13.32
CA GLU A 313 2.65 13.54 12.71
C GLU A 313 2.64 14.52 11.54
N LYS A 314 1.64 14.41 10.67
CA LYS A 314 1.50 15.27 9.49
C LYS A 314 0.06 15.31 8.99
N SER A 315 -0.24 16.37 8.24
CA SER A 315 -1.49 16.55 7.52
C SER A 315 -1.19 16.90 6.07
N ILE A 316 -1.85 16.25 5.10
CA ILE A 316 -1.67 16.49 3.67
C ILE A 316 -3.03 16.73 3.02
N GLY A 317 -3.27 17.93 2.48
CA GLY A 317 -4.51 18.29 1.78
C GLY A 317 -4.72 19.80 1.67
N LEU A 318 -5.93 20.21 1.28
CA LEU A 318 -6.27 21.58 0.88
C LEU A 318 -6.04 22.67 1.95
N ASP A 319 -6.03 22.28 3.24
CA ASP A 319 -5.83 23.19 4.38
C ASP A 319 -4.60 22.82 5.26
N SER A 320 -3.64 22.05 4.74
CA SER A 320 -2.44 21.72 5.51
C SER A 320 -1.68 22.98 5.92
N PRO A 321 -1.32 23.17 7.21
CA PRO A 321 -0.48 24.28 7.61
C PRO A 321 0.83 24.17 6.82
N ALA A 322 1.14 25.21 6.03
CA ALA A 322 2.42 25.30 5.34
C ALA A 322 3.52 25.14 6.39
N ALA A 323 4.48 24.25 6.12
CA ALA A 323 5.64 24.02 6.97
C ALA A 323 6.23 25.39 7.34
N THR A 324 6.06 25.78 8.61
CA THR A 324 6.54 27.07 9.08
C THR A 324 8.04 26.91 9.25
N THR A 325 8.81 27.27 8.22
CA THR A 325 10.23 27.50 8.35
C THR A 325 10.40 28.61 9.39
N ILE A 326 10.80 28.22 10.59
CA ILE A 326 11.27 29.17 11.61
C ILE A 326 12.54 29.80 11.02
N PRO A 327 12.59 31.11 10.76
CA PRO A 327 13.86 31.73 10.37
C PRO A 327 14.81 31.67 11.56
N GLU A 328 16.01 31.14 11.32
CA GLU A 328 17.13 31.27 12.24
C GLU A 328 17.30 32.74 12.65
N GLN A 329 17.51 32.94 13.95
CA GLN A 329 17.85 34.24 14.52
C GLN A 329 19.02 34.86 13.78
N GLY A 330 18.82 36.04 13.21
CA GLY A 330 19.86 36.82 12.57
C GLY A 330 19.47 38.27 12.41
N GLU A 331 20.07 39.10 13.26
CA GLU A 331 20.39 40.51 13.05
C GLU A 331 19.37 41.59 13.46
N VAL A 332 19.71 42.20 14.60
CA VAL A 332 19.26 43.52 15.04
C VAL A 332 19.68 44.56 14.00
N THR A 333 18.71 45.25 13.39
CA THR A 333 18.97 46.61 12.91
C THR A 333 17.82 47.54 13.25
N THR A 334 18.15 48.47 14.14
CA THR A 334 17.39 49.63 14.54
C THR A 334 17.04 50.49 13.33
N ARG A 335 15.75 50.73 13.07
CA ARG A 335 15.29 51.98 12.47
C ARG A 335 14.01 52.47 13.11
N VAL A 336 14.18 53.56 13.85
CA VAL A 336 13.14 54.49 14.27
C VAL A 336 12.51 55.13 13.02
N SER A 337 11.18 55.17 12.92
CA SER A 337 10.50 56.40 12.50
C SER A 337 9.01 56.41 12.89
N ALA A 338 8.57 57.63 13.15
CA ALA A 338 7.40 58.09 13.88
C ALA A 338 6.02 57.72 13.29
N ALA A 339 5.12 57.41 14.23
CA ALA A 339 3.78 57.98 14.41
C ALA A 339 3.01 58.53 13.19
N HIS A 340 1.77 58.04 13.03
CA HIS A 340 0.60 58.90 12.94
C HIS A 340 -0.58 58.26 13.68
N SER A 341 -1.07 58.99 14.69
CA SER A 341 -2.30 58.71 15.40
C SER A 341 -3.51 59.14 14.58
N THR A 342 -4.60 58.39 14.64
CA THR A 342 -5.92 59.02 14.86
C THR A 342 -6.85 58.01 15.53
N GLN A 343 -7.21 58.35 16.76
CA GLN A 343 -8.24 57.70 17.57
C GLN A 343 -9.62 57.87 16.91
N GLY A 344 -10.41 56.81 16.95
CA GLY A 344 -11.86 56.91 16.97
C GLY A 344 -12.36 57.05 18.42
N THR A 345 -13.33 57.94 18.61
CA THR A 345 -14.25 58.11 19.75
C THR A 345 -15.17 59.27 19.34
N THR A 346 -16.49 59.32 19.46
CA THR A 346 -17.50 58.51 20.15
C THR A 346 -18.88 58.95 19.66
N LYS A 347 -19.88 58.06 19.83
CA LYS A 347 -21.36 58.21 19.84
C LYS A 347 -21.93 59.55 20.37
N PRO A 348 -23.21 59.91 20.10
CA PRO A 348 -24.44 59.08 20.31
C PRO A 348 -25.02 58.39 19.08
#